data_AF-A0A843HQ01-F1
#
_entry.id   AF-A0A843HQ01-F1
#
_cell.length_a   1.000
_cell.length_b   1.000
_cell.length_c   1.000
_cell.angle_alpha   90.00
_cell.angle_beta   90.00
_cell.angle_gamma   90.00
#
_symmetry.space_group_name_H-M   'P 1'
#
loop_
_entity.id
_entity.type
_entity.pdbx_description
1 polymer ?
#
loop_
_entity_poly.entity_id
_entity_poly.type
_entity_poly.pdbx_seq_one_letter_code
_entity_poly.pdbx_strand_id
1 'polypeptide(L)'
;MLKCARCNELKPETEFRYMPHKERHCSYCKKCESEYTRERRVKVNKKRYLLKIFRELCKYMSAADIDCLLYELKQIKKEVKGSDS
;
A
#
# COMPACT_ATOMS: atom_id res chain seq x y z
N MET A 1 -18.29 -22.74 -6.73
CA MET A 1 -16.96 -22.42 -7.34
C MET A 1 -16.87 -20.92 -7.51
N LEU A 2 -15.79 -20.28 -7.09
CA LEU A 2 -15.61 -18.82 -7.12
C LEU A 2 -14.36 -18.45 -7.93
N LYS A 3 -14.41 -17.32 -8.63
CA LYS A 3 -13.28 -16.78 -9.38
C LYS A 3 -12.46 -15.85 -8.49
N CYS A 4 -11.15 -16.10 -8.39
CA CYS A 4 -10.24 -15.17 -7.70
C CYS A 4 -10.02 -13.92 -8.55
N ALA A 5 -10.30 -12.73 -8.00
CA ALA A 5 -10.13 -11.47 -8.73
C ALA A 5 -8.66 -11.10 -9.05
N ARG A 6 -7.68 -11.80 -8.45
CA ARG A 6 -6.25 -11.54 -8.67
C ARG A 6 -5.62 -12.47 -9.69
N CYS A 7 -5.76 -13.78 -9.52
CA CYS A 7 -5.17 -14.77 -10.43
C CYS A 7 -6.14 -15.24 -11.53
N ASN A 8 -7.39 -14.79 -11.51
CA ASN A 8 -8.45 -15.15 -12.46
C ASN A 8 -8.81 -16.65 -12.53
N GLU A 9 -8.28 -17.48 -11.63
CA GLU A 9 -8.58 -18.91 -11.54
C GLU A 9 -9.92 -19.16 -10.83
N LEU A 10 -10.67 -20.17 -11.28
CA LEU A 10 -11.84 -20.73 -10.58
C LEU A 10 -11.38 -21.73 -9.53
N LYS A 11 -11.85 -21.57 -8.29
CA LYS A 11 -11.47 -22.40 -7.14
C LYS A 11 -12.69 -22.77 -6.29
N PRO A 12 -12.64 -23.84 -5.49
CA PRO A 12 -13.70 -24.16 -4.55
C PRO A 12 -13.84 -23.07 -3.49
N GLU A 13 -15.02 -22.94 -2.89
CA GLU A 13 -15.31 -21.91 -1.87
C GLU A 13 -14.39 -22.01 -0.64
N THR A 14 -13.92 -23.23 -0.33
CA THR A 14 -12.95 -23.50 0.73
C THR A 14 -11.61 -22.78 0.54
N GLU A 15 -11.26 -22.37 -0.69
CA GLU A 15 -10.07 -21.58 -0.99
C GLU A 15 -10.26 -20.08 -0.72
N PHE A 16 -11.45 -19.65 -0.30
CA PHE A 16 -11.77 -18.26 0.01
C PHE A 16 -12.10 -18.13 1.49
N ARG A 17 -11.60 -17.06 2.12
CA ARG A 17 -11.95 -16.76 3.51
C ARG A 17 -13.39 -16.25 3.56
N TYR A 18 -14.24 -16.86 4.39
CA TYR A 18 -15.57 -16.34 4.66
C TYR A 18 -15.49 -15.10 5.55
N MET A 19 -16.23 -14.05 5.22
CA MET A 19 -16.31 -12.80 5.99
C MET A 19 -17.69 -12.71 6.64
N PRO A 20 -17.86 -13.11 7.92
CA PRO A 20 -19.17 -13.17 8.57
C PRO A 20 -19.90 -11.82 8.55
N HIS A 21 -19.17 -10.73 8.85
CA HIS A 21 -19.71 -9.36 8.86
C HIS A 21 -20.19 -8.83 7.50
N LYS A 22 -19.92 -9.54 6.40
CA LYS A 22 -20.38 -9.20 5.04
C LYS A 22 -21.19 -10.32 4.40
N GLU A 23 -21.43 -11.40 5.14
CA GLU A 23 -22.11 -12.62 4.69
C GLU A 23 -21.62 -13.12 3.32
N ARG A 24 -20.32 -12.95 3.03
CA ARG A 24 -19.75 -13.26 1.72
C ARG A 24 -18.30 -13.72 1.81
N HIS A 25 -17.84 -14.42 0.78
CA HIS A 25 -16.44 -14.80 0.63
C HIS A 25 -15.57 -13.61 0.20
N CYS A 26 -14.30 -13.61 0.60
CA CYS A 26 -13.29 -12.67 0.10
C CYS A 26 -13.18 -12.74 -1.44
N SER A 27 -12.85 -11.62 -2.07
CA SER A 27 -12.66 -11.54 -3.53
C SER A 27 -11.38 -12.25 -4.02
N TYR A 28 -10.46 -12.58 -3.10
CA TYR A 28 -9.21 -13.26 -3.39
C TYR A 28 -9.19 -14.64 -2.74
N CYS A 29 -8.59 -15.62 -3.43
CA CYS A 29 -8.25 -16.88 -2.79
C CYS A 29 -7.20 -16.67 -1.68
N LYS A 30 -7.13 -17.58 -0.72
CA LYS A 30 -6.24 -17.52 0.47
C LYS A 30 -4.79 -17.18 0.10
N LYS A 31 -4.25 -17.80 -0.95
CA LYS A 31 -2.88 -17.53 -1.43
C LYS A 31 -2.73 -16.07 -1.88
N CYS A 32 -3.60 -15.60 -2.77
CA CYS A 32 -3.56 -14.23 -3.28
C CYS A 32 -3.82 -13.19 -2.18
N GLU A 33 -4.69 -13.50 -1.22
CA GLU A 33 -4.95 -12.67 -0.03
C GLU A 33 -3.69 -12.54 0.84
N SER A 34 -2.98 -13.65 1.07
CA SER A 34 -1.72 -13.66 1.83
C SER A 34 -0.63 -12.83 1.15
N GLU A 35 -0.43 -13.02 -0.16
CA GLU A 35 0.54 -12.24 -0.94
C GLU A 35 0.20 -10.75 -0.94
N TYR A 36 -1.07 -10.41 -1.16
CA TYR A 36 -1.56 -9.03 -1.12
C TYR A 36 -1.30 -8.40 0.25
N THR A 37 -1.59 -9.14 1.31
CA THR A 37 -1.34 -8.70 2.68
C THR A 37 0.14 -8.48 2.94
N ARG A 38 1.02 -9.39 2.46
CA ARG A 38 2.48 -9.25 2.57
C ARG A 38 2.97 -7.99 1.87
N GLU A 39 2.59 -7.78 0.62
CA GLU A 39 2.95 -6.57 -0.15
C GLU A 39 2.48 -5.29 0.56
N ARG A 40 1.25 -5.30 1.06
CA ARG A 40 0.70 -4.17 1.81
C ARG A 40 1.49 -3.90 3.08
N ARG A 41 1.88 -4.93 3.84
CA ARG A 41 2.73 -4.78 5.03
C ARG A 41 4.09 -4.18 4.68
N VAL A 42 4.74 -4.63 3.60
CA VAL A 42 6.02 -4.05 3.16
C VAL A 42 5.86 -2.57 2.83
N LYS A 43 4.83 -2.19 2.08
CA LYS A 43 4.53 -0.78 1.74
C LYS A 43 4.29 0.06 2.99
N VAL A 44 3.49 -0.44 3.94
CA VAL A 44 3.20 0.25 5.21
C VAL A 44 4.45 0.38 6.07
N ASN A 45 5.26 -0.66 6.20
CA ASN A 45 6.50 -0.64 6.98
C ASN A 45 7.51 0.33 6.39
N LYS A 46 7.69 0.34 5.05
CA LYS A 46 8.56 1.31 4.37
C LYS A 46 8.09 2.74 4.65
N LYS A 47 6.79 3.03 4.49
CA LYS A 47 6.23 4.35 4.80
C LYS A 47 6.47 4.74 6.26
N ARG A 48 6.26 3.82 7.21
CA ARG A 48 6.46 4.06 8.64
C ARG A 48 7.91 4.37 8.97
N TYR A 49 8.84 3.63 8.37
CA TYR A 49 10.28 3.83 8.54
C TYR A 49 10.71 5.21 8.01
N LEU A 50 10.29 5.58 6.80
CA LEU A 50 10.59 6.89 6.22
C LEU A 50 10.02 8.04 7.06
N LEU A 51 8.79 7.90 7.56
CA LEU A 51 8.19 8.90 8.46
C LEU A 51 8.97 9.03 9.78
N LYS A 52 9.52 7.93 10.30
CA LYS A 52 10.35 7.97 11.51
C LYS A 52 11.64 8.75 11.25
N ILE A 53 12.33 8.48 10.15
CA ILE A 53 13.54 9.23 9.75
C ILE A 53 13.22 10.71 9.58
N PHE A 54 12.18 11.03 8.81
CA PHE A 54 11.79 12.41 8.55
C PHE A 54 11.51 13.18 9.86
N ARG A 55 10.80 12.57 10.81
CA ARG A 55 10.55 13.17 12.13
C ARG A 55 11.83 13.45 12.91
N GLU A 56 12.83 12.57 12.83
CA GLU A 56 14.13 12.81 13.49
C GLU A 56 14.89 13.93 12.81
N LEU A 57 14.92 13.98 11.48
CA LEU A 57 15.57 15.06 10.72
C LEU A 57 14.93 16.43 11.01
N CYS A 58 13.59 16.50 11.10
CA CYS A 58 12.89 17.74 11.41
C CYS A 58 13.28 18.36 12.76
N LYS A 59 13.89 17.61 13.69
CA LYS A 59 14.41 18.18 14.95
C LYS A 59 15.61 19.11 14.74
N TYR A 60 16.30 18.96 13.61
CA TYR A 60 17.53 19.68 13.27
C TYR A 60 17.34 20.69 12.14
N MET A 61 16.11 20.83 11.63
CA MET A 61 15.80 21.69 10.49
C MET A 61 14.91 22.86 10.94
N SER A 62 15.10 24.03 10.32
CA SER A 62 14.16 25.13 10.51
C SER A 62 12.85 24.85 9.77
N ALA A 63 11.78 25.56 10.16
CA ALA A 63 10.50 25.49 9.45
C ALA A 63 10.65 25.83 7.95
N ALA A 64 11.52 26.80 7.62
CA ALA A 64 11.78 27.20 6.24
C ALA A 64 12.46 26.08 5.43
N ASP A 65 13.42 25.37 6.02
CA ASP A 65 14.08 24.24 5.34
C ASP A 65 13.10 23.08 5.10
N ILE A 66 12.20 22.84 6.05
CA ILE A 66 11.14 21.83 5.91
C ILE A 66 10.18 22.21 4.77
N ASP A 67 9.75 23.47 4.72
CA ASP A 67 8.87 23.97 3.66
C ASP A 67 9.51 23.87 2.27
N CYS A 68 10.82 24.15 2.18
CA CYS A 68 11.59 23.98 0.95
C CYS A 68 11.62 22.51 0.50
N LEU A 69 11.95 21.57 1.40
CA LEU A 69 11.93 20.13 1.10
C LEU A 69 10.53 19.65 0.67
N LEU A 70 9.47 20.12 1.32
CA LEU A 70 8.10 19.75 0.98
C LEU A 70 7.70 20.28 -0.40
N TYR A 71 8.20 21.45 -0.79
CA TYR A 71 8.01 22.00 -2.13
C TYR A 71 8.70 21.15 -3.19
N GLU A 72 9.98 20.82 -3.01
CA GLU A 72 10.73 19.97 -3.94
C GLU A 72 10.08 18.59 -4.11
N LEU A 73 9.71 17.94 -2.99
CA LEU A 73 9.00 16.65 -3.02
C LEU A 73 7.66 16.72 -3.78
N LYS A 74 6.96 17.85 -3.73
CA LYS A 74 5.73 18.04 -4.51
C LYS A 74 6.02 18.13 -6.01
N GLN A 75 7.12 18.78 -6.42
CA GLN A 75 7.49 18.86 -7.84
C GLN A 75 7.93 17.50 -8.37
N ILE A 76 8.80 16.79 -7.67
CA ILE A 76 9.23 15.43 -8.02
C ILE A 76 8.00 14.50 -8.17
N LYS A 77 7.02 14.61 -7.27
CA LYS A 77 5.79 13.80 -7.36
C LYS A 77 4.95 14.13 -8.59
N LYS A 78 4.94 15.37 -9.07
CA LYS A 78 4.23 15.76 -10.30
C LYS A 78 4.93 15.18 -11.52
N GLU A 79 6.26 15.26 -11.57
CA GLU A 79 7.07 14.69 -12.65
C GLU A 79 6.87 13.17 -12.75
N VAL A 80 7.03 12.44 -11.64
CA VAL A 80 6.83 10.99 -11.61
C VAL A 80 5.42 10.57 -12.05
N LYS A 81 4.39 11.36 -11.73
CA LYS A 81 3.01 11.07 -12.16
C LYS A 81 2.70 11.47 -13.59
N GLY A 82 3.42 12.45 -14.14
CA GLY A 82 3.28 12.88 -15.53
C GLY A 82 3.96 11.96 -16.52
N SER A 83 4.96 11.19 -16.08
CA SER A 83 5.73 10.25 -16.92
C SER A 83 5.06 8.89 -17.17
N ASP A 84 3.90 8.63 -16.54
CA ASP A 84 3.10 7.40 -16.74
C ASP A 84 1.92 7.61 -17.72
N SER A 85 1.92 8.70 -18.50
CA SER A 85 0.93 9.03 -19.55
C SER A 85 1.58 9.02 -20.92
#